data_AF-A0A947KIP3-F1
#
_entry.id   AF-A0A947KIP3-F1
#
_cell.length_a   1.000
_cell.length_b   1.000
_cell.length_c   1.000
_cell.angle_alpha   90.00
_cell.angle_beta   90.00
_cell.angle_gamma   90.00
#
_symmetry.space_group_name_H-M   'P 1'
#
loop_
_entity.id
_entity.type
_entity.pdbx_description
1 polymer ?
#
loop_
_entity_poly.entity_id
_entity_poly.type
_entity_poly.pdbx_seq_one_letter_code
_entity_poly.pdbx_strand_id
1 'polypeptide(L)'
;MIFRFWFESIVGLFCIICMLLFGQAGAASFALFALLPVIMRIRKMTKPDERELQLFYKAGNLSIALVIITIYLISHFSGVAINGHAIGDNWMFLSITSILMFHGIAGLIVFRK
;
A
#
# COMPACT_ATOMS: atom_id res chain seq x y z
N MET A 1 -7.96 -14.59 2.20
CA MET A 1 -7.28 -13.41 1.61
C MET A 1 -7.68 -12.04 2.22
N ILE A 2 -8.94 -11.79 2.60
CA ILE A 2 -9.41 -10.46 3.10
C ILE A 2 -8.58 -9.81 4.22
N PHE A 3 -8.13 -10.55 5.24
CA PHE A 3 -7.34 -9.97 6.33
C PHE A 3 -5.96 -9.46 5.89
N ARG A 4 -5.37 -10.09 4.86
CA ARG A 4 -4.13 -9.62 4.26
C ARG A 4 -4.33 -8.26 3.61
N PHE A 5 -5.41 -8.09 2.86
CA PHE A 5 -5.72 -6.82 2.21
C PHE A 5 -6.01 -5.69 3.21
N TRP A 6 -6.72 -5.98 4.30
CA TRP A 6 -6.88 -5.03 5.41
C TRP A 6 -5.52 -4.60 5.98
N PHE A 7 -4.64 -5.55 6.23
CA PHE A 7 -3.30 -5.26 6.73
C PHE A 7 -2.49 -4.40 5.76
N GLU A 8 -2.45 -4.77 4.48
CA GLU A 8 -1.76 -4.01 3.43
C GLU A 8 -2.29 -2.57 3.33
N SER A 9 -3.61 -2.37 3.38
CA SER A 9 -4.22 -1.03 3.38
C SER A 9 -3.81 -0.20 4.59
N ILE A 10 -3.90 -0.77 5.80
CA ILE A 10 -3.61 -0.05 7.04
C ILE A 10 -2.12 0.30 7.11
N VAL A 11 -1.24 -0.67 6.82
CA VAL A 11 0.20 -0.44 6.83
C VAL A 11 0.60 0.53 5.72
N GLY A 12 0.05 0.40 4.51
CA GLY A 12 0.33 1.34 3.41
C GLY A 12 -0.06 2.77 3.76
N LEU A 13 -1.24 2.98 4.34
CA LEU A 13 -1.67 4.30 4.81
C LEU A 13 -0.76 4.83 5.91
N PHE A 14 -0.39 3.99 6.88
CA PHE A 14 0.53 4.39 7.95
C PHE A 14 1.89 4.78 7.38
N CYS A 15 2.43 4.03 6.43
CA CYS A 15 3.69 4.36 5.78
C CYS A 15 3.61 5.68 5.01
N ILE A 16 2.51 5.95 4.29
CA ILE A 16 2.29 7.24 3.63
C ILE A 16 2.33 8.38 4.68
N ILE A 17 1.60 8.24 5.79
CA ILE A 17 1.59 9.25 6.86
C ILE A 17 3.00 9.47 7.42
N CYS A 18 3.74 8.39 7.71
CA CYS A 18 5.12 8.49 8.19
C CYS A 18 6.04 9.19 7.18
N MET A 19 5.91 8.88 5.89
CA MET A 19 6.70 9.53 4.84
C MET A 19 6.38 11.03 4.72
N LEU A 20 5.10 11.41 4.85
CA LEU A 20 4.69 12.82 4.80
C LEU A 20 5.14 13.60 6.04
N LEU A 21 5.18 12.98 7.22
CA LEU A 21 5.55 13.65 8.47
C LEU A 21 7.05 13.63 8.74
N PHE A 22 7.78 12.59 8.33
CA PHE A 22 9.19 12.40 8.69
C PHE A 22 10.13 12.29 7.47
N GLY A 23 9.62 12.51 6.26
CA GLY A 23 10.37 12.37 5.03
C GLY A 23 10.97 10.97 4.90
N GLN A 24 12.23 10.89 4.45
CA GLN A 24 12.93 9.62 4.26
C GLN A 24 13.07 8.78 5.54
N ALA A 25 13.14 9.42 6.73
CA ALA A 25 13.18 8.69 8.00
C ALA A 25 11.87 7.89 8.24
N GLY A 26 10.76 8.36 7.66
CA GLY A 26 9.48 7.66 7.63
C GLY A 26 9.54 6.28 6.95
N ALA A 27 10.54 6.01 6.12
CA ALA A 27 10.72 4.71 5.48
C ALA A 27 10.96 3.57 6.49
N ALA A 28 11.37 3.88 7.73
CA ALA A 28 11.44 2.89 8.79
C ALA A 28 10.08 2.18 9.04
N SER A 29 8.95 2.84 8.73
CA SER A 29 7.61 2.26 8.82
C SER A 29 7.39 1.04 7.92
N PHE A 30 8.18 0.87 6.84
CA PHE A 30 8.14 -0.35 6.01
C PHE A 30 8.43 -1.63 6.81
N ALA A 31 9.15 -1.53 7.93
CA ALA A 31 9.43 -2.65 8.81
C ALA A 31 8.13 -3.30 9.34
N LEU A 32 7.02 -2.57 9.42
CA LEU A 32 5.73 -3.13 9.81
C LEU A 32 5.28 -4.25 8.85
N PHE A 33 5.69 -4.20 7.58
CA PHE A 33 5.35 -5.24 6.61
C PHE A 33 5.94 -6.60 6.96
N ALA A 34 7.03 -6.65 7.74
CA ALA A 34 7.60 -7.88 8.27
C ALA A 34 6.63 -8.65 9.19
N LEU A 35 5.54 -8.01 9.66
CA LEU A 35 4.49 -8.66 10.45
C LEU A 35 3.46 -9.40 9.58
N LEU A 36 3.48 -9.25 8.26
CA LEU A 36 2.52 -9.93 7.37
C LEU A 36 2.52 -11.46 7.56
N PRO A 37 3.67 -12.16 7.58
CA PRO A 37 3.70 -13.61 7.80
C PRO A 37 3.10 -14.02 9.16
N VAL A 38 3.29 -13.18 10.19
CA VAL A 38 2.74 -13.40 11.54
C VAL A 38 1.21 -13.34 11.49
N ILE A 39 0.66 -12.32 10.83
CA ILE A 39 -0.79 -12.15 10.68
C ILE A 39 -1.41 -13.28 9.86
N MET A 40 -0.75 -13.68 8.76
CA MET A 40 -1.19 -14.80 7.94
C MET A 40 -1.21 -16.11 8.74
N ARG A 41 -0.20 -16.34 9.60
CA ARG A 41 -0.14 -17.51 10.50
C ARG A 41 -1.23 -17.46 11.57
N ILE A 42 -1.42 -16.34 12.24
CA ILE A 42 -2.47 -16.17 13.28
C ILE A 42 -3.86 -16.41 12.71
N ARG A 43 -4.13 -15.93 11.48
CA ARG A 43 -5.42 -16.11 10.80
C ARG A 43 -5.57 -17.45 10.12
N LYS A 44 -4.61 -18.38 10.28
CA LYS A 44 -4.60 -19.72 9.66
C LYS A 44 -4.93 -19.66 8.15
N MET A 45 -4.35 -18.69 7.44
CA MET A 45 -4.55 -18.61 6.00
C MET A 45 -3.97 -19.84 5.32
N THR A 46 -4.82 -20.59 4.64
CA THR A 46 -4.44 -21.73 3.81
C THR A 46 -3.88 -21.26 2.48
N LYS A 47 -3.25 -22.19 1.75
CA LYS A 47 -2.82 -21.93 0.37
C LYS A 47 -4.03 -21.48 -0.46
N PRO A 48 -3.92 -20.36 -1.20
CA PRO A 48 -5.04 -19.87 -1.99
C PRO A 48 -5.37 -20.83 -3.12
N ASP A 49 -6.66 -20.96 -3.42
CA ASP A 49 -7.15 -21.71 -4.58
C ASP A 49 -6.97 -20.92 -5.89
N GLU A 50 -7.26 -21.55 -7.03
CA GLU A 50 -7.11 -20.90 -8.35
C GLU A 50 -7.99 -19.65 -8.51
N ARG A 51 -9.19 -19.67 -7.93
CA ARG A 51 -10.13 -18.53 -7.98
C ARG A 51 -9.57 -17.36 -7.18
N GLU A 52 -9.09 -17.60 -5.96
CA GLU A 52 -8.44 -16.59 -5.12
C GLU A 52 -7.21 -16.01 -5.81
N LEU A 53 -6.43 -16.83 -6.53
CA LEU A 53 -5.27 -16.36 -7.29
C LEU A 53 -5.68 -15.45 -8.46
N GLN A 54 -6.73 -15.78 -9.21
CA GLN A 54 -7.26 -14.92 -10.26
C GLN A 54 -7.78 -13.58 -9.71
N LEU A 55 -8.49 -13.62 -8.59
CA LEU A 55 -8.97 -12.41 -7.91
C LEU A 55 -7.80 -11.56 -7.40
N PHE A 56 -6.72 -12.19 -6.93
CA PHE A 56 -5.50 -11.50 -6.52
C PHE A 56 -4.85 -10.74 -7.69
N TYR A 57 -4.74 -11.35 -8.87
CA TYR A 57 -4.24 -10.66 -10.06
C TYR A 57 -5.16 -9.53 -10.53
N LYS A 58 -6.48 -9.74 -10.47
CA LYS A 58 -7.46 -8.69 -10.78
C LYS A 58 -7.35 -7.50 -9.83
N ALA A 59 -7.12 -7.75 -8.54
CA ALA A 59 -6.80 -6.71 -7.56
C ALA A 59 -5.50 -5.99 -7.95
N GLY A 60 -4.46 -6.72 -8.37
CA GLY A 60 -3.21 -6.15 -8.88
C GLY A 60 -3.41 -5.13 -10.00
N ASN A 61 -4.22 -5.46 -11.02
CA ASN A 61 -4.51 -4.54 -12.12
C ASN A 61 -5.18 -3.23 -11.65
N LEU A 62 -6.16 -3.34 -10.76
CA LEU A 62 -6.81 -2.17 -10.15
C LEU A 62 -5.83 -1.36 -9.28
N SER A 63 -4.93 -2.04 -8.57
CA SER A 63 -3.90 -1.41 -7.75
C SER A 63 -3.00 -0.51 -8.60
N ILE A 64 -2.52 -1.03 -9.74
CA ILE A 64 -1.66 -0.29 -10.67
C ILE A 64 -2.37 0.95 -11.20
N ALA A 65 -3.65 0.85 -11.57
CA ALA A 65 -4.43 2.01 -12.01
C ALA A 65 -4.49 3.12 -10.95
N LEU A 66 -4.71 2.77 -9.68
CA LEU A 66 -4.74 3.71 -8.56
C LEU A 66 -3.35 4.31 -8.28
N VAL A 67 -2.28 3.52 -8.44
CA VAL A 67 -0.91 3.98 -8.28
C VAL A 67 -0.52 4.98 -9.38
N ILE A 68 -0.93 4.75 -10.64
CA ILE A 68 -0.70 5.71 -11.73
C ILE A 68 -1.33 7.07 -11.41
N ILE A 69 -2.58 7.07 -10.93
CA ILE A 69 -3.26 8.29 -10.47
C ILE A 69 -2.45 8.96 -9.35
N THR A 70 -1.91 8.17 -8.43
CA THR A 70 -1.14 8.69 -7.29
C THR A 70 0.21 9.27 -7.70
N ILE A 71 0.91 8.63 -8.64
CA ILE A 71 2.16 9.16 -9.20
C ILE A 71 1.90 10.50 -9.89
N TYR A 72 0.79 10.61 -10.64
CA TYR A 72 0.36 11.89 -11.23
C TYR A 72 0.14 12.95 -10.14
N LEU A 73 -0.56 12.62 -9.05
CA LEU A 73 -0.78 13.54 -7.93
C LEU A 73 0.53 13.94 -7.25
N ILE A 74 1.45 13.00 -7.00
CA ILE A 74 2.77 13.27 -6.43
C ILE A 74 3.55 14.24 -7.32
N SER A 75 3.49 14.05 -8.65
CA SER A 75 4.14 14.95 -9.61
C SER A 75 3.52 16.34 -9.58
N HIS A 76 2.18 16.44 -9.62
CA HIS A 76 1.46 17.71 -9.62
C HIS A 76 1.67 18.51 -8.32
N PHE A 77 1.76 17.83 -7.18
CA PHE A 77 1.98 18.44 -5.87
C PHE A 77 3.43 18.36 -5.39
N SER A 78 4.39 18.14 -6.31
CA SER A 78 5.80 17.91 -5.96
C SER A 78 6.44 19.02 -5.13
N GLY A 79 6.06 20.28 -5.36
CA GLY A 79 6.55 21.44 -4.60
C GLY A 79 5.86 21.68 -3.24
N VAL A 80 4.80 20.94 -2.91
CA VAL A 80 4.12 21.06 -1.62
C VAL A 80 4.98 20.39 -0.54
N ALA A 81 5.23 21.10 0.56
CA ALA A 81 5.94 20.58 1.71
C ALA A 81 4.99 20.30 2.88
N ILE A 82 5.12 19.12 3.47
CA ILE A 82 4.40 18.72 4.69
C ILE A 82 5.45 18.48 5.77
N ASN A 83 5.30 19.14 6.92
CA ASN A 83 6.27 19.10 8.02
C ASN A 83 7.74 19.37 7.58
N GLY A 84 7.94 20.27 6.62
CA GLY A 84 9.28 20.60 6.09
C GLY A 84 9.83 19.60 5.06
N HIS A 85 9.07 18.57 4.68
CA HIS A 85 9.45 17.60 3.66
C HIS A 85 8.64 17.80 2.39
N ALA A 86 9.31 18.10 1.27
CA ALA A 86 8.63 18.21 -0.02
C ALA A 86 8.13 16.84 -0.49
N ILE A 87 6.92 16.82 -1.05
CA ILE A 87 6.33 15.61 -1.64
C ILE A 87 7.22 15.06 -2.76
N GLY A 88 7.79 15.96 -3.58
CA GLY A 88 8.68 15.62 -4.69
C GLY A 88 9.94 14.86 -4.24
N ASP A 89 10.57 15.26 -3.13
CA ASP A 89 11.78 14.60 -2.62
C ASP A 89 11.54 13.16 -2.17
N ASN A 90 10.29 12.83 -1.84
CA ASN A 90 9.87 11.53 -1.33
C ASN A 90 9.05 10.73 -2.35
N TRP A 91 9.04 11.15 -3.62
CA TRP A 91 8.14 10.61 -4.66
C TRP A 91 8.20 9.09 -4.76
N MET A 92 9.40 8.50 -4.71
CA MET A 92 9.61 7.07 -4.90
C MET A 92 9.01 6.28 -3.72
N PHE A 93 9.30 6.71 -2.49
CA PHE A 93 8.76 6.06 -1.29
C PHE A 93 7.24 6.24 -1.17
N LEU A 94 6.71 7.43 -1.50
CA LEU A 94 5.26 7.66 -1.56
C LEU A 94 4.61 6.77 -2.63
N SER A 95 5.25 6.57 -3.77
CA SER A 95 4.76 5.67 -4.82
C SER A 95 4.73 4.22 -4.34
N ILE A 96 5.81 3.72 -3.73
CA ILE A 96 5.88 2.34 -3.23
C ILE A 96 4.86 2.09 -2.11
N THR A 97 4.76 3.00 -1.14
CA THR A 97 3.77 2.90 -0.05
C THR A 97 2.33 2.97 -0.58
N SER A 98 2.09 3.74 -1.64
CA SER A 98 0.78 3.78 -2.31
C SER A 98 0.42 2.45 -2.96
N ILE A 99 1.37 1.71 -3.55
CA ILE A 99 1.12 0.37 -4.09
C ILE A 99 0.58 -0.53 -2.98
N LEU A 100 1.22 -0.51 -1.80
CA LEU A 100 0.79 -1.32 -0.67
C LEU A 100 -0.63 -0.97 -0.22
N MET A 101 -0.92 0.33 -0.06
CA MET A 101 -2.24 0.80 0.38
C MET A 101 -3.33 0.42 -0.63
N PHE A 102 -3.10 0.72 -1.91
CA PHE A 102 -4.07 0.48 -2.97
C PHE A 102 -4.21 -0.98 -3.33
N HIS A 103 -3.19 -1.81 -3.13
CA HIS A 103 -3.33 -3.25 -3.28
C HIS A 103 -4.30 -3.82 -2.24
N GLY A 104 -4.20 -3.38 -1.00
CA GLY A 104 -5.18 -3.71 0.03
C GLY A 104 -6.60 -3.22 -0.34
N ILE A 105 -6.74 -1.96 -0.77
CA ILE A 105 -8.06 -1.40 -1.11
C ILE A 105 -8.68 -2.14 -2.31
N ALA A 106 -7.90 -2.36 -3.36
CA ALA A 106 -8.32 -3.10 -4.54
C ALA A 106 -8.71 -4.53 -4.20
N GLY A 107 -7.92 -5.21 -3.35
CA GLY A 107 -8.21 -6.54 -2.86
C GLY A 107 -9.53 -6.60 -2.08
N LEU A 108 -9.79 -5.64 -1.19
CA LEU A 108 -11.04 -5.55 -0.45
C LEU A 108 -12.25 -5.31 -1.37
N ILE A 109 -12.10 -4.52 -2.44
CA ILE A 109 -13.16 -4.28 -3.42
C ILE A 109 -13.43 -5.54 -4.26
N VAL A 110 -12.37 -6.20 -4.73
CA VAL A 110 -12.47 -7.33 -5.65
C VAL A 110 -12.96 -8.60 -4.95
N PHE A 111 -12.51 -8.87 -3.72
CA PHE A 111 -12.89 -10.07 -2.96
C PHE A 111 -14.23 -9.95 -2.21
N ARG A 112 -14.83 -8.76 -2.18
CA ARG A 112 -16.18 -8.54 -1.60
C ARG A 112 -17.30 -8.83 -2.61
N LYS A 113 -16.96 -8.98 -3.89
CA LYS A 113 -17.87 -9.39 -4.98
C LYS A 113 -17.79 -10.90 -5.22
#